data_AF-A0A0N9HXQ4-F1
#
_entry.id   AF-A0A0N9HXQ4-F1
#
_cell.length_a   1.000
_cell.length_b   1.000
_cell.length_c   1.000
_cell.angle_alpha   90.00
_cell.angle_beta   90.00
_cell.angle_gamma   90.00
#
_symmetry.space_group_name_H-M   'P 1'
#
loop_
_entity.id
_entity.type
_entity.pdbx_description
1 polymer ?
#
loop_
_entity_poly.entity_id
_entity_poly.type
_entity_poly.pdbx_seq_one_letter_code
_entity_poly.pdbx_strand_id
1 'polypeptide(L)'
;MYEDLDAEAKRGISWDSIGSSMDAFAGMAASGGFEVNQSGGDALLKAIRSMREWANEQQLGLRDLAQRMPLGGSNAAQVIAPYAQQVAVDGQGFLTQLKHFNDSLAKAEEGINKAMANYKATEQANRAALGRIEPV
;
A
#
# COMPACT_ATOMS: atom_id res chain seq x y z
N MET A 1 39.79 4.73 5.04
CA MET A 1 38.93 5.84 5.49
C MET A 1 37.86 6.08 4.42
N TYR A 2 36.92 5.12 4.32
CA TYR A 2 35.73 5.17 3.47
C TYR A 2 34.61 4.52 4.29
N GLU A 3 34.40 5.03 5.49
CA GLU A 3 33.26 4.75 6.33
C GLU A 3 32.61 6.12 6.56
N ASP A 4 31.28 6.16 6.56
CA ASP A 4 30.43 7.32 6.96
C ASP A 4 29.67 8.12 5.88
N LEU A 5 29.52 7.65 4.64
CA LEU A 5 28.61 8.31 3.67
C LEU A 5 27.28 7.58 3.37
N ASP A 6 27.07 6.37 3.89
CA ASP A 6 25.92 5.54 3.49
C ASP A 6 24.77 5.47 4.50
N ALA A 7 24.91 6.10 5.67
CA ALA A 7 23.91 6.03 6.73
C ALA A 7 22.69 6.94 6.48
N GLU A 8 22.86 8.06 5.77
CA GLU A 8 21.78 9.03 5.52
C GLU A 8 21.04 8.81 4.20
N ALA A 9 21.67 8.16 3.20
CA ALA A 9 21.07 7.89 1.90
C ALA A 9 20.08 6.69 1.91
N LYS A 10 20.02 5.90 2.99
CA LYS A 10 19.10 4.76 3.16
C LYS A 10 17.74 5.12 3.78
N ARG A 11 17.41 6.40 3.95
CA ARG A 11 16.00 6.83 4.06
C ARG A 11 15.34 6.99 2.69
N GLY A 12 15.70 6.14 1.73
CA GLY A 12 14.79 5.85 0.64
C GLY A 12 13.51 5.28 1.24
N ILE A 13 12.36 5.74 0.76
CA ILE A 13 11.05 5.22 1.15
C ILE A 13 11.12 3.68 1.10
N SER A 14 11.23 3.02 2.26
CA SER A 14 11.26 1.56 2.32
C SER A 14 9.83 1.04 2.22
N TRP A 15 9.63 -0.14 1.62
CA TRP A 15 8.30 -0.76 1.53
C TRP A 15 7.62 -0.88 2.90
N ASP A 16 8.40 -1.19 3.94
CA ASP A 16 7.94 -1.23 5.33
C ASP A 16 7.47 0.14 5.84
N SER A 17 8.17 1.22 5.45
CA SER A 17 7.79 2.59 5.82
C SER A 17 6.50 3.04 5.14
N ILE A 18 6.25 2.62 3.90
CA ILE A 18 4.99 2.90 3.19
C ILE A 18 3.85 2.15 3.86
N GLY A 19 4.02 0.85 4.11
CA GLY A 19 3.02 0.02 4.79
C GLY A 19 2.64 0.56 6.16
N SER A 20 3.65 0.87 6.98
CA SER A 20 3.46 1.45 8.31
C SER A 20 2.75 2.82 8.26
N SER A 21 3.08 3.65 7.26
CA SER A 21 2.42 4.95 7.06
C SER A 21 0.96 4.80 6.66
N MET A 22 0.64 3.78 5.84
CA MET A 22 -0.73 3.47 5.45
C MET A 22 -1.55 2.89 6.62
N ASP A 23 -0.96 2.00 7.42
CA ASP A 23 -1.60 1.48 8.62
C ASP A 23 -1.87 2.60 9.64
N ALA A 24 -0.91 3.52 9.84
CA ALA A 24 -1.10 4.69 10.69
C ALA A 24 -2.19 5.64 10.16
N PHE A 25 -2.21 5.89 8.86
CA PHE A 25 -3.23 6.69 8.20
C PHE A 25 -4.63 6.07 8.38
N ALA A 26 -4.77 4.76 8.13
CA ALA A 26 -6.01 4.02 8.32
C ALA A 26 -6.48 4.05 9.79
N GLY A 27 -5.55 3.88 10.74
CA GLY A 27 -5.83 3.95 12.17
C GLY A 27 -6.35 5.33 12.60
N MET A 28 -5.72 6.41 12.11
CA MET A 28 -6.17 7.78 12.38
C MET A 28 -7.51 8.11 11.73
N ALA A 29 -7.77 7.62 10.52
CA ALA A 29 -9.07 7.78 9.88
C ALA A 29 -10.17 7.05 10.67
N ALA A 30 -9.91 5.82 11.10
CA ALA A 30 -10.87 5.00 11.83
C ALA A 30 -11.16 5.54 13.25
N SER A 31 -10.19 6.18 13.90
CA SER A 31 -10.35 6.79 15.23
C SER A 31 -11.03 8.16 15.20
N GLY A 32 -11.31 8.71 14.00
CA GLY A 32 -11.86 10.06 13.85
C GLY A 32 -10.83 11.17 14.02
N GLY A 33 -9.53 10.86 13.90
CA GLY A 33 -8.44 11.85 13.96
C GLY A 33 -8.45 12.88 12.81
N PHE A 34 -9.18 12.59 11.73
CA PHE A 34 -9.56 13.55 10.69
C PHE A 34 -10.89 13.13 10.05
N GLU A 35 -11.76 14.10 9.75
CA GLU A 35 -13.02 13.83 9.06
C GLU A 35 -12.75 13.59 7.57
N VAL A 36 -12.92 12.34 7.14
CA VAL A 36 -12.94 12.00 5.72
C VAL A 36 -14.37 12.19 5.21
N ASN A 37 -14.62 13.32 4.57
CA ASN A 37 -15.89 13.56 3.89
C ASN A 37 -16.04 12.63 2.67
N GLN A 38 -17.25 12.54 2.11
CA GLN A 38 -17.53 11.57 1.05
C GLN A 38 -16.65 11.76 -0.20
N SER A 39 -16.44 13.00 -0.65
CA SER A 39 -15.63 13.25 -1.85
C SER A 39 -14.13 12.97 -1.65
N GLY A 40 -13.59 13.28 -0.47
CA GLY A 40 -12.21 12.99 -0.11
C GLY A 40 -11.97 11.49 0.07
N GLY A 41 -12.92 10.79 0.70
CA GLY A 41 -12.88 9.34 0.85
C GLY A 41 -12.93 8.62 -0.49
N ASP A 42 -13.83 9.03 -1.39
CA ASP A 42 -13.95 8.45 -2.74
C ASP A 42 -12.66 8.67 -3.56
N ALA A 43 -12.02 9.84 -3.44
CA ALA A 43 -10.75 10.12 -4.11
C ALA A 43 -9.61 9.24 -3.58
N LEU A 44 -9.53 9.05 -2.27
CA LEU A 44 -8.53 8.18 -1.63
C LEU A 44 -8.75 6.70 -2.01
N LEU A 45 -9.99 6.23 -1.96
CA LEU A 45 -10.36 4.87 -2.39
C LEU A 45 -9.98 4.64 -3.86
N LYS A 46 -10.24 5.63 -4.73
CA LYS A 46 -9.84 5.56 -6.13
C LYS A 46 -8.33 5.43 -6.28
N ALA A 47 -7.56 6.24 -5.57
CA ALA A 47 -6.09 6.16 -5.61
C ALA A 47 -5.58 4.80 -5.13
N ILE A 48 -6.12 4.28 -4.02
CA ILE A 48 -5.74 2.96 -3.48
C ILE A 48 -6.06 1.86 -4.47
N ARG A 49 -7.26 1.87 -5.07
CA ARG A 49 -7.66 0.86 -6.07
C ARG A 49 -6.75 0.89 -7.30
N SER A 50 -6.42 2.07 -7.82
CA SER A 50 -5.48 2.20 -8.93
C SER A 50 -4.08 1.69 -8.58
N MET A 51 -3.60 1.94 -7.35
CA MET A 51 -2.32 1.38 -6.90
C MET A 51 -2.36 -0.15 -6.76
N ARG A 52 -3.48 -0.72 -6.30
CA ARG A 52 -3.68 -2.17 -6.21
C ARG A 52 -3.73 -2.81 -7.59
N GLU A 53 -4.43 -2.20 -8.55
CA GLU A 53 -4.46 -2.66 -9.95
C GLU A 53 -3.05 -2.68 -10.54
N TRP A 54 -2.31 -1.57 -10.42
CA TRP A 54 -0.92 -1.50 -10.86
C TRP A 54 -0.06 -2.57 -10.19
N ALA A 55 -0.18 -2.76 -8.87
CA ALA A 55 0.60 -3.77 -8.15
C ALA A 55 0.27 -5.20 -8.62
N ASN A 56 -0.99 -5.50 -8.91
CA ASN A 56 -1.40 -6.80 -9.48
C ASN A 56 -0.83 -7.01 -10.88
N GLU A 57 -0.85 -5.98 -11.74
CA GLU A 57 -0.26 -6.04 -13.08
C GLU A 57 1.25 -6.29 -13.01
N GLN A 58 1.96 -5.60 -12.10
CA GLN A 58 3.38 -5.84 -11.88
C GLN A 58 3.64 -7.26 -11.38
N GLN A 59 2.84 -7.80 -10.45
CA GLN A 59 2.98 -9.18 -10.00
C GLN A 59 2.82 -10.19 -11.14
N LEU A 60 1.90 -9.95 -12.07
CA LEU A 60 1.73 -10.80 -13.25
C LEU A 60 2.95 -10.75 -14.17
N GLY A 61 3.48 -9.55 -14.48
CA GLY A 61 4.69 -9.41 -15.31
C GLY A 61 5.95 -9.98 -14.65
N LEU A 62 6.05 -9.89 -13.33
CA LEU A 62 7.20 -10.41 -12.57
C LEU A 62 7.16 -11.93 -12.38
N ARG A 63 6.00 -12.58 -12.51
CA ARG A 63 5.93 -14.05 -12.55
C ARG A 63 6.73 -14.62 -13.72
N ASP A 64 6.79 -13.90 -14.85
CA ASP A 64 7.62 -14.30 -15.99
C ASP A 64 9.12 -14.17 -15.67
N LEU A 65 9.51 -13.20 -14.84
CA LEU A 65 10.89 -13.06 -14.34
C LEU A 65 11.26 -14.10 -13.28
N ALA A 66 10.28 -14.61 -12.53
CA ALA A 66 10.47 -15.72 -11.59
C ALA A 66 10.55 -17.09 -12.29
N GLN A 67 10.19 -17.18 -13.57
CA GLN A 67 10.48 -18.35 -14.39
C GLN A 67 11.97 -18.40 -14.71
N ARG A 68 12.51 -19.61 -14.85
CA ARG A 68 13.92 -19.82 -15.20
C ARG A 68 14.20 -19.17 -16.55
N MET A 69 14.90 -18.04 -16.56
CA MET A 69 15.23 -17.32 -17.79
C MET A 69 15.95 -18.28 -18.76
N PRO A 70 15.52 -18.38 -20.03
CA PRO A 70 16.18 -19.20 -21.03
C PRO A 70 17.45 -18.49 -21.53
N LEU A 71 18.45 -18.38 -20.65
CA LEU A 71 19.73 -17.71 -20.93
C LEU A 71 20.68 -18.56 -21.81
N GLY A 72 20.18 -19.67 -22.39
CA GLY A 72 20.99 -20.65 -23.13
C GLY A 72 21.89 -21.50 -22.22
N GLY A 73 22.69 -22.38 -22.82
CA GLY A 73 23.54 -23.34 -22.08
C GLY A 73 24.88 -22.79 -21.57
N SER A 74 25.15 -21.49 -21.71
CA SER A 74 26.44 -20.90 -21.34
C SER A 74 26.74 -21.00 -19.84
N ASN A 75 28.02 -21.07 -19.44
CA ASN A 75 28.40 -21.14 -18.02
C ASN A 75 27.86 -19.94 -17.21
N ALA A 76 27.87 -18.74 -17.80
CA ALA A 76 27.32 -17.54 -17.15
C ALA A 76 25.80 -17.66 -16.94
N ALA A 77 25.08 -18.19 -17.93
CA ALA A 77 23.63 -18.42 -17.86
C ALA A 77 23.24 -19.39 -16.73
N GLN A 78 24.02 -20.46 -16.53
CA GLN A 78 23.77 -21.45 -15.48
C GLN A 78 23.97 -20.88 -14.06
N VAL A 79 24.82 -19.86 -13.91
CA VAL A 79 25.10 -19.19 -12.63
C VAL A 79 24.11 -18.05 -12.35
N ILE A 80 23.77 -17.25 -13.36
CA ILE A 80 22.91 -16.06 -13.19
C ILE A 80 21.44 -16.44 -13.03
N ALA A 81 20.95 -17.44 -13.79
CA ALA A 81 19.55 -17.85 -13.76
C ALA A 81 19.02 -18.20 -12.34
N PRO A 82 19.71 -19.03 -11.53
CA PRO A 82 19.24 -19.33 -10.17
C PRO A 82 19.32 -18.12 -9.24
N TYR A 83 20.33 -17.25 -9.39
CA TYR A 83 20.45 -16.03 -8.57
C TYR A 83 19.30 -15.04 -8.84
N ALA A 84 18.95 -14.81 -10.10
CA ALA A 84 17.85 -13.92 -10.48
C ALA A 84 16.50 -14.45 -9.97
N GLN A 85 16.28 -15.77 -10.05
CA GLN A 85 15.11 -16.42 -9.49
C GLN A 85 15.07 -16.28 -7.97
N GLN A 86 16.20 -16.47 -7.29
CA GLN A 86 16.31 -16.38 -5.83
C GLN A 86 16.03 -14.97 -5.31
N VAL A 87 16.59 -13.93 -5.96
CA VAL A 87 16.34 -12.52 -5.60
C VAL A 87 14.89 -12.10 -5.87
N ALA A 88 14.25 -12.66 -6.89
CA ALA A 88 12.85 -12.37 -7.17
C ALA A 88 11.91 -12.91 -6.08
N VAL A 89 12.23 -14.07 -5.47
CA VAL A 89 11.36 -14.81 -4.54
C VAL A 89 11.79 -14.74 -3.08
N ASP A 90 12.90 -14.09 -2.73
CA ASP A 90 13.36 -13.99 -1.35
C ASP A 90 12.43 -13.11 -0.48
N GLY A 91 12.61 -13.14 0.84
CA GLY A 91 11.77 -12.41 1.80
C GLY A 91 11.87 -10.88 1.72
N GLN A 92 12.92 -10.34 1.11
CA GLN A 92 13.11 -8.93 0.74
C GLN A 92 12.94 -8.72 -0.77
N GLY A 93 12.61 -9.79 -1.49
CA GLY A 93 12.50 -9.86 -2.92
C GLY A 93 11.34 -9.01 -3.37
N PHE A 94 11.46 -8.47 -4.58
CA PHE A 94 10.52 -7.51 -5.11
C PHE A 94 9.08 -8.06 -5.14
N LEU A 95 8.88 -9.35 -5.43
CA LEU A 95 7.56 -9.98 -5.40
C LEU A 95 6.96 -10.03 -4.00
N THR A 96 7.77 -10.37 -3.00
CA THR A 96 7.36 -10.43 -1.59
C THR A 96 6.95 -9.05 -1.11
N GLN A 97 7.77 -8.03 -1.38
CA GLN A 97 7.47 -6.66 -0.97
C GLN A 97 6.26 -6.07 -1.69
N LEU A 98 6.08 -6.38 -2.97
CA LEU A 98 4.90 -5.99 -3.73
C LEU A 98 3.62 -6.64 -3.18
N LYS A 99 3.70 -7.89 -2.70
CA LYS A 99 2.60 -8.55 -2.00
C LYS A 99 2.28 -7.84 -0.68
N HIS A 100 3.28 -7.58 0.16
CA HIS A 100 3.08 -6.85 1.41
C HIS A 100 2.46 -5.47 1.20
N PHE A 101 2.91 -4.75 0.17
CA PHE A 101 2.33 -3.47 -0.22
C PHE A 101 0.84 -3.60 -0.60
N ASN A 102 0.48 -4.59 -1.41
CA ASN A 102 -0.91 -4.85 -1.78
C ASN A 102 -1.79 -5.20 -0.57
N ASP A 103 -1.27 -5.98 0.37
CA ASP A 103 -1.95 -6.30 1.64
C ASP A 103 -2.18 -5.04 2.49
N SER A 104 -1.19 -4.14 2.59
CA SER A 104 -1.33 -2.86 3.29
C SER A 104 -2.34 -1.93 2.62
N LEU A 105 -2.38 -1.90 1.28
CA LEU A 105 -3.40 -1.15 0.54
C LEU A 105 -4.82 -1.71 0.80
N ALA A 106 -4.97 -3.02 0.99
CA ALA A 106 -6.27 -3.62 1.33
C ALA A 106 -6.78 -3.12 2.69
N LYS A 107 -5.90 -3.10 3.69
CA LYS A 107 -6.22 -2.60 5.04
C LYS A 107 -6.54 -1.11 5.02
N ALA A 108 -5.82 -0.33 4.23
CA ALA A 108 -6.09 1.09 4.06
C ALA A 108 -7.48 1.34 3.46
N GLU A 109 -7.88 0.56 2.44
CA GLU A 109 -9.23 0.61 1.88
C GLU A 109 -10.30 0.30 2.93
N GLU A 110 -10.11 -0.73 3.75
CA GLU A 110 -11.03 -1.06 4.85
C GLU A 110 -11.13 0.09 5.86
N GLY A 111 -10.00 0.66 6.27
CA GLY A 111 -9.95 1.78 7.21
C GLY A 111 -10.68 3.03 6.70
N ILE A 112 -10.50 3.39 5.43
CA ILE A 112 -11.19 4.53 4.82
C ILE A 112 -12.69 4.29 4.72
N ASN A 113 -13.12 3.09 4.29
CA ASN A 113 -14.55 2.76 4.24
C ASN A 113 -15.20 2.89 5.63
N LYS A 114 -14.50 2.43 6.68
CA LYS A 114 -14.98 2.57 8.06
C LYS A 114 -15.04 4.03 8.51
N ALA A 115 -14.03 4.83 8.18
CA ALA A 115 -14.00 6.26 8.49
C ALA A 115 -15.16 7.01 7.81
N MET A 116 -15.43 6.72 6.53
CA MET A 116 -16.56 7.30 5.80
C MET A 116 -17.92 6.89 6.38
N ALA A 117 -18.06 5.63 6.80
CA ALA A 117 -19.28 5.15 7.46
C ALA A 117 -19.53 5.88 8.79
N ASN A 118 -18.46 6.08 9.59
CA ASN A 118 -18.52 6.84 10.84
C ASN A 118 -18.91 8.29 10.59
N TYR A 119 -18.28 8.95 9.59
CA TYR A 119 -18.62 10.32 9.21
C TYR A 119 -20.10 10.46 8.84
N LYS A 120 -20.62 9.55 8.01
CA LYS A 120 -22.03 9.54 7.61
C LYS A 120 -22.98 9.37 8.80
N ALA A 121 -22.64 8.51 9.75
CA ALA A 121 -23.43 8.30 10.96
C ALA A 121 -23.44 9.55 11.86
N THR A 122 -22.29 10.19 12.06
CA THR A 122 -22.17 11.44 12.84
C THR A 122 -22.94 12.58 12.19
N GLU A 123 -22.82 12.76 10.87
CA GLU A 123 -23.56 13.80 10.14
C GLU A 123 -25.07 13.58 10.21
N GLN A 124 -25.54 12.33 10.09
CA GLN A 124 -26.96 11.99 10.27
C GLN A 124 -27.46 12.29 11.69
N ALA A 125 -26.66 11.96 12.71
CA ALA A 125 -26.99 12.25 14.10
C ALA A 125 -27.07 13.77 14.36
N ASN A 126 -26.12 14.54 13.81
CA ASN A 126 -26.09 16.00 13.91
C ASN A 126 -27.31 16.63 13.21
N ARG A 127 -27.66 16.18 12.00
CA ARG A 127 -28.87 16.64 11.31
C ARG A 127 -30.14 16.33 12.08
N ALA A 128 -30.24 15.15 12.69
CA ALA A 128 -31.39 14.76 13.51
C ALA A 128 -31.47 15.53 14.84
N ALA A 129 -30.34 16.04 15.35
CA ALA A 129 -30.30 16.93 16.50
C ALA A 129 -30.71 18.36 16.11
N LEU A 130 -30.17 18.89 15.00
CA LEU A 130 -30.48 20.22 14.49
C LEU A 130 -31.95 20.35 14.04
N GLY A 131 -32.52 19.33 13.39
CA GLY A 131 -33.93 19.31 13.01
C GLY A 131 -34.91 19.23 14.18
N ARG A 132 -34.43 18.95 15.40
CA ARG A 132 -35.21 18.98 16.65
C ARG A 132 -35.22 20.35 17.33
N ILE A 133 -34.39 21.28 16.88
CA ILE A 133 -34.37 22.66 17.36
C ILE A 133 -35.27 23.44 16.40
N GLU A 134 -36.55 23.62 16.75
CA GLU A 134 -37.47 24.45 15.98
C GLU A 134 -36.96 25.91 15.91
N PRO A 135 -37.10 26.60 14.77
CA PRO A 135 -36.78 28.01 14.69
C PRO A 135 -37.77 28.82 15.54
N VAL A 136 -37.25 29.64 16.45
CA VAL A 136 -37.99 30.66 17.23
C VAL A 136 -38.42 31.82 16.35
#